data_AF-A0A9E5TL61-F1
#
_entry.id   AF-A0A9E5TL61-F1
#
_cell.length_a   1.000
_cell.length_b   1.000
_cell.length_c   1.000
_cell.angle_alpha   90.00
_cell.angle_beta   90.00
_cell.angle_gamma   90.00
#
_symmetry.space_group_name_H-M   'P 1'
#
loop_
_entity.id
_entity.type
_entity.pdbx_description
1 polymer ?
#
loop_
_entity_poly.entity_id
_entity_poly.type
_entity_poly.pdbx_seq_one_letter_code
_entity_poly.pdbx_strand_id
1 'polypeptide(L)'
;RRFGKSHYAALELIIHCLMSENEYGQKLTLEAGVYYVAPTFDQAKRIMWPKIRELAGYARTGGLITRENVNDGWIELVSGRRIYIRGADNPDSLRGIALHFVVLDEYADMRENVWSEIIEPALMDYQGKAVFIGTPKGKNHFYKIFMHALHYKHEENPDDHIPM
;
A
#
# COMPACT_ATOMS: atom_id res chain seq x y z
N ARG A 1 2.36 2.86 21.58
CA ARG A 1 1.36 1.77 21.68
C ARG A 1 1.58 0.83 20.49
N ARG A 2 2.27 -0.31 20.66
CA ARG A 2 2.63 -1.26 19.58
C ARG A 2 1.49 -2.26 19.37
N PHE A 3 0.50 -1.94 18.54
CA PHE A 3 -0.67 -2.79 18.27
C PHE A 3 -0.48 -3.80 17.12
N GLY A 4 0.75 -4.18 16.77
CA GLY A 4 1.02 -5.11 15.65
C GLY A 4 0.70 -4.56 14.25
N LYS A 5 -0.03 -3.44 14.14
CA LYS A 5 -0.45 -2.84 12.85
C LYS A 5 0.70 -2.59 11.89
N SER A 6 1.80 -2.00 12.36
CA SER A 6 2.97 -1.74 11.50
C SER A 6 3.69 -3.02 11.08
N HIS A 7 3.59 -4.10 11.86
CA HIS A 7 4.17 -5.41 11.49
C HIS A 7 3.30 -6.08 10.43
N TYR A 8 1.97 -6.09 10.63
CA TYR A 8 1.01 -6.52 9.61
C TYR A 8 1.21 -5.77 8.29
N ALA A 9 1.28 -4.44 8.33
CA ALA A 9 1.54 -3.62 7.14
C ALA A 9 2.84 -4.03 6.43
N ALA A 10 3.93 -4.28 7.17
CA ALA A 10 5.19 -4.70 6.58
C ALA A 10 5.09 -6.07 5.88
N LEU A 11 4.38 -7.03 6.49
CA LEU A 11 4.14 -8.35 5.89
C LEU A 11 3.32 -8.23 4.61
N GLU A 12 2.22 -7.49 4.63
CA GLU A 12 1.37 -7.27 3.46
C GLU A 12 2.17 -6.63 2.30
N LEU A 13 2.98 -5.61 2.59
CA LEU A 13 3.84 -4.98 1.59
C LEU A 13 4.84 -5.98 0.98
N ILE A 14 5.45 -6.84 1.80
CA ILE A 14 6.39 -7.85 1.32
C ILE A 14 5.66 -8.89 0.45
N ILE A 15 4.53 -9.43 0.92
CA ILE A 15 3.74 -10.44 0.22
C ILE A 15 3.27 -9.89 -1.14
N HIS A 16 2.62 -8.73 -1.15
CA HIS A 16 2.13 -8.11 -2.38
C HIS A 16 3.25 -7.74 -3.35
N CYS A 17 4.46 -7.47 -2.88
CA CYS A 17 5.63 -7.21 -3.73
C CYS A 17 6.24 -8.50 -4.31
N LEU A 18 6.09 -9.63 -3.63
CA LEU A 18 6.56 -10.94 -4.12
C LEU A 18 5.61 -11.58 -5.15
N MET A 19 4.33 -11.20 -5.17
CA MET A 19 3.35 -11.74 -6.11
C MET A 19 3.74 -11.48 -7.58
N SER A 20 3.51 -12.45 -8.46
CA SER A 20 3.70 -12.32 -9.91
C SER A 20 2.42 -12.01 -10.68
N GLU A 21 1.26 -12.27 -10.06
CA GLU A 21 -0.07 -12.02 -10.59
C GLU A 21 -1.04 -11.69 -9.45
N ASN A 22 -2.12 -10.96 -9.74
CA ASN A 22 -3.20 -10.75 -8.78
C ASN A 22 -4.24 -11.90 -8.83
N GLU A 23 -5.26 -11.82 -7.96
CA GLU A 23 -6.33 -12.83 -7.87
C GLU A 23 -7.18 -12.96 -9.15
N TYR A 24 -7.08 -11.99 -10.07
CA TYR A 24 -7.76 -11.99 -11.37
C TYR A 24 -6.85 -12.47 -12.52
N GLY A 25 -5.65 -13.00 -12.21
CA GLY A 25 -4.69 -13.47 -13.21
C GLY A 25 -3.97 -12.35 -13.98
N GLN A 26 -4.11 -11.09 -13.56
CA GLN A 26 -3.36 -9.99 -14.16
C GLN A 26 -1.91 -10.02 -13.69
N LYS A 27 -0.96 -9.98 -14.62
CA LYS A 27 0.48 -9.99 -14.30
C LYS A 27 0.90 -8.71 -13.59
N LEU A 28 1.67 -8.88 -12.51
CA LEU A 28 2.22 -7.79 -11.73
C LEU A 28 3.66 -7.54 -12.14
N THR A 29 3.88 -6.44 -12.88
CA THR A 29 5.20 -6.02 -13.34
C THR A 29 5.83 -5.02 -12.36
N LEU A 30 6.95 -4.40 -12.75
CA LEU A 30 7.54 -3.30 -11.98
C LEU A 30 6.59 -2.10 -11.86
N GLU A 31 5.69 -1.91 -12.82
CA GLU A 31 4.70 -0.81 -12.83
C GLU A 31 3.56 -1.05 -11.84
N ALA A 32 3.33 -2.30 -11.44
CA ALA A 32 2.35 -2.67 -10.43
C ALA A 32 2.87 -2.29 -9.04
N GLY A 33 2.69 -1.02 -8.67
CA GLY A 33 3.27 -0.41 -7.48
C GLY A 33 2.79 -1.02 -6.16
N VAL A 34 3.71 -1.16 -5.21
CA VAL A 34 3.42 -1.52 -3.81
C VAL A 34 3.89 -0.39 -2.90
N TYR A 35 2.96 0.30 -2.23
CA TYR A 35 3.24 1.57 -1.56
C TYR A 35 2.90 1.54 -0.06
N TYR A 36 3.77 2.15 0.75
CA TYR A 36 3.46 2.56 2.11
C TYR A 36 3.51 4.08 2.19
N VAL A 37 2.40 4.67 2.58
CA VAL A 37 2.22 6.11 2.67
C VAL A 37 1.90 6.49 4.11
N ALA A 38 2.64 7.44 4.67
CA ALA A 38 2.32 8.08 5.95
C ALA A 38 2.13 9.59 5.75
N PRO A 39 1.72 10.37 6.76
CA PRO A 39 1.51 11.81 6.60
C PRO A 39 2.74 12.55 6.10
N THR A 40 3.94 12.13 6.52
CA THR A 40 5.21 12.66 6.03
C THR A 40 6.16 11.56 5.60
N PHE A 41 7.05 11.85 4.64
CA PHE A 41 8.03 10.88 4.14
C PHE A 41 9.01 10.43 5.24
N ASP A 42 9.41 11.34 6.13
CA ASP A 42 10.32 11.01 7.23
C ASP A 42 9.67 10.11 8.28
N GLN A 43 8.39 10.33 8.59
CA GLN A 43 7.62 9.41 9.42
C GLN A 43 7.55 8.04 8.73
N ALA A 44 7.25 8.02 7.44
CA ALA A 44 7.09 6.79 6.68
C ALA A 44 8.38 5.95 6.71
N LYS A 45 9.53 6.55 6.42
CA LYS A 45 10.85 5.91 6.50
C LYS A 45 11.16 5.39 7.90
N ARG A 46 10.98 6.24 8.93
CA ARG A 46 11.27 5.86 10.33
C ARG A 46 10.45 4.66 10.78
N ILE A 47 9.21 4.57 10.31
CA ILE A 47 8.34 3.45 10.62
C ILE A 47 8.70 2.26 9.74
N MET A 48 8.49 2.31 8.44
CA MET A 48 8.41 1.07 7.66
C MET A 48 9.78 0.50 7.26
N TRP A 49 10.78 1.36 7.03
CA TRP A 49 12.10 0.94 6.56
C TRP A 49 12.79 -0.10 7.46
N PRO A 50 12.93 0.12 8.79
CA PRO A 50 13.56 -0.87 9.65
C PRO A 50 12.74 -2.17 9.74
N LYS A 51 11.39 -2.09 9.64
CA LYS A 51 10.52 -3.28 9.71
C LYS A 51 10.69 -4.16 8.48
N ILE A 52 10.75 -3.57 7.28
CA ILE A 52 10.98 -4.34 6.06
C ILE A 52 12.38 -4.98 6.12
N ARG A 53 13.42 -4.25 6.54
CA ARG A 53 14.77 -4.82 6.69
C ARG A 53 14.82 -6.00 7.67
N GLU A 54 14.13 -5.87 8.81
CA GLU A 54 14.03 -6.92 9.83
C GLU A 54 13.33 -8.18 9.29
N LEU A 55 12.21 -8.02 8.60
CA LEU A 55 11.37 -9.15 8.17
C LEU A 55 11.84 -9.79 6.86
N ALA A 56 12.27 -8.98 5.90
CA ALA A 56 12.65 -9.46 4.57
C ALA A 56 14.11 -9.92 4.53
N GLY A 57 15.00 -9.27 5.29
CA GLY A 57 16.45 -9.53 5.24
C GLY A 57 17.08 -9.23 3.87
N TYR A 58 18.41 -9.24 3.79
CA TYR A 58 19.13 -9.01 2.53
C TYR A 58 19.39 -10.31 1.77
N ALA A 59 19.22 -10.30 0.45
CA ALA A 59 19.43 -11.47 -0.42
C ALA A 59 20.84 -12.05 -0.31
N ARG A 60 21.86 -11.20 -0.14
CA ARG A 60 23.26 -11.64 0.09
C ARG A 60 23.47 -12.48 1.35
N THR A 61 22.50 -12.48 2.28
CA THR A 61 22.47 -13.29 3.50
C THR A 61 21.26 -14.24 3.53
N GLY A 62 20.68 -14.56 2.37
CA GLY A 62 19.54 -15.48 2.26
C GLY A 62 18.15 -14.86 2.45
N GLY A 63 18.04 -13.53 2.51
CA GLY A 63 16.77 -12.80 2.58
C GLY A 63 16.19 -12.43 1.20
N LEU A 64 15.30 -11.43 1.20
CA LEU A 64 14.51 -11.04 0.03
C LEU A 64 14.91 -9.69 -0.58
N ILE A 65 15.60 -8.82 0.15
CA ILE A 65 15.97 -7.48 -0.33
C ILE A 65 17.19 -7.57 -1.24
N THR A 66 17.05 -7.14 -2.49
CA THR A 66 18.13 -7.12 -3.49
C THR A 66 18.83 -5.77 -3.51
N ARG A 67 18.07 -4.68 -3.52
CA ARG A 67 18.54 -3.29 -3.58
C ARG A 67 17.61 -2.37 -2.80
N GLU A 68 18.11 -1.21 -2.41
CA GLU A 68 17.29 -0.19 -1.78
C GLU A 68 17.90 1.20 -2.02
N ASN A 69 17.05 2.23 -2.02
CA ASN A 69 17.47 3.62 -2.07
C ASN A 69 16.62 4.43 -1.08
N VAL A 70 17.25 4.82 0.03
CA VAL A 70 16.60 5.53 1.13
C VAL A 70 16.16 6.94 0.73
N ASN A 71 16.92 7.61 -0.15
CA ASN A 71 16.64 8.98 -0.58
C ASN A 71 15.41 9.01 -1.50
N ASP A 72 15.37 8.10 -2.48
CA ASP A 72 14.24 7.95 -3.41
C ASP A 72 13.09 7.12 -2.82
N GLY A 73 13.29 6.59 -1.62
CA GLY A 73 12.28 5.89 -0.83
C GLY A 73 11.78 4.59 -1.44
N TRP A 74 12.65 3.71 -1.92
CA TRP A 74 12.23 2.39 -2.41
C TRP A 74 13.14 1.24 -1.99
N ILE A 75 12.55 0.04 -1.87
CA ILE A 75 13.22 -1.23 -1.57
C ILE A 75 12.83 -2.24 -2.65
N GLU A 76 13.81 -2.82 -3.34
CA GLU A 76 13.61 -3.85 -4.37
C GLU A 76 13.77 -5.24 -3.77
N LEU A 77 12.85 -6.14 -4.11
CA LEU A 77 12.87 -7.53 -3.66
C LEU A 77 13.36 -8.49 -4.76
N VAL A 78 13.56 -9.77 -4.40
CA VAL A 78 13.93 -10.85 -5.33
C VAL A 78 12.94 -11.07 -6.47
N SER A 79 11.70 -10.59 -6.35
CA SER A 79 10.73 -10.56 -7.45
C SER A 79 11.07 -9.55 -8.56
N GLY A 80 12.06 -8.69 -8.33
CA GLY A 80 12.39 -7.57 -9.21
C GLY A 80 11.45 -6.36 -9.07
N ARG A 81 10.41 -6.47 -8.23
CA ARG A 81 9.46 -5.40 -7.93
C ARG A 81 9.91 -4.60 -6.70
N ARG A 82 9.27 -3.45 -6.48
CA ARG A 82 9.66 -2.48 -5.45
C ARG A 82 8.53 -2.15 -4.49
N ILE A 83 8.89 -2.07 -3.22
CA ILE A 83 8.11 -1.41 -2.18
C ILE A 83 8.54 0.05 -2.15
N TYR A 84 7.60 0.96 -2.34
CA TYR A 84 7.80 2.40 -2.28
C TYR A 84 7.32 2.94 -0.93
N ILE A 85 8.13 3.79 -0.31
CA ILE A 85 7.81 4.50 0.91
C ILE A 85 7.64 5.96 0.55
N ARG A 86 6.49 6.55 0.87
CA ARG A 86 6.11 7.91 0.47
C ARG A 86 5.45 8.68 1.61
N GLY A 87 5.45 9.99 1.48
CA GLY A 87 4.72 10.91 2.36
C GLY A 87 3.57 11.58 1.61
N ALA A 88 2.43 11.75 2.28
CA ALA A 88 1.28 12.47 1.74
C ALA A 88 1.46 14.01 1.80
N ASP A 89 2.53 14.50 2.44
CA ASP A 89 2.96 15.89 2.47
C ASP A 89 3.46 16.39 1.10
N ASN A 90 3.80 15.49 0.18
CA ASN A 90 4.06 15.79 -1.23
C ASN A 90 3.14 14.97 -2.16
N PRO A 91 1.88 15.39 -2.39
CA PRO A 91 0.91 14.67 -3.21
C PRO A 91 1.35 14.44 -4.66
N ASP A 92 2.18 15.32 -5.22
CA ASP A 92 2.65 15.20 -6.61
C ASP A 92 3.53 13.95 -6.79
N SER A 93 4.24 13.53 -5.73
CA SER A 93 5.02 12.28 -5.75
C SER A 93 4.18 11.00 -5.80
N LEU A 94 2.86 11.13 -5.62
CA LEU A 94 1.87 10.05 -5.66
C LEU A 94 1.02 10.09 -6.93
N ARG A 95 1.10 11.13 -7.76
CA ARG A 95 0.33 11.22 -9.00
C ARG A 95 1.00 10.44 -10.13
N GLY A 96 0.19 9.91 -11.04
CA GLY A 96 0.66 9.18 -12.23
C GLY A 96 1.36 7.85 -11.91
N ILE A 97 1.16 7.33 -10.71
CA ILE A 97 1.60 5.99 -10.33
C ILE A 97 0.47 5.00 -10.62
N ALA A 98 0.83 3.75 -10.91
CA ALA A 98 -0.12 2.65 -10.94
C ALA A 98 0.08 1.77 -9.70
N LEU A 99 -1.00 1.36 -9.04
CA LEU A 99 -0.97 0.70 -7.74
C LEU A 99 -1.61 -0.67 -7.80
N HIS A 100 -0.86 -1.69 -7.40
CA HIS A 100 -1.43 -2.99 -7.05
C HIS A 100 -1.78 -3.06 -5.55
N PHE A 101 -0.97 -2.43 -4.69
CA PHE A 101 -1.21 -2.44 -3.26
C PHE A 101 -0.74 -1.17 -2.57
N VAL A 102 -1.50 -0.69 -1.59
CA VAL A 102 -1.10 0.46 -0.78
C VAL A 102 -1.54 0.32 0.68
N VAL A 103 -0.65 0.73 1.58
CA VAL A 103 -0.98 0.98 2.99
C VAL A 103 -0.96 2.48 3.24
N LEU A 104 -2.07 3.01 3.75
CA LEU A 104 -2.23 4.41 4.18
C LEU A 104 -2.22 4.47 5.71
N ASP A 105 -1.08 4.85 6.29
CA ASP A 105 -0.89 4.94 7.74
C ASP A 105 -1.19 6.34 8.28
N GLU A 106 -1.87 6.41 9.41
CA GLU A 106 -2.47 7.61 9.99
C GLU A 106 -3.28 8.42 8.95
N TYR A 107 -4.12 7.74 8.16
CA TYR A 107 -4.90 8.35 7.08
C TYR A 107 -5.77 9.54 7.52
N ALA A 108 -6.23 9.53 8.77
CA ALA A 108 -6.95 10.65 9.39
C ALA A 108 -6.18 11.98 9.38
N ASP A 109 -4.85 11.94 9.26
CA ASP A 109 -3.96 13.11 9.22
C ASP A 109 -3.51 13.49 7.80
N MET A 110 -3.96 12.74 6.79
CA MET A 110 -3.75 13.09 5.39
C MET A 110 -4.87 14.01 4.88
N ARG A 111 -4.60 14.76 3.81
CA ARG A 111 -5.64 15.53 3.10
C ARG A 111 -6.64 14.55 2.47
N GLU A 112 -7.94 14.87 2.56
CA GLU A 112 -9.03 14.01 2.06
C GLU A 112 -8.84 13.65 0.58
N ASN A 113 -8.33 14.59 -0.22
CA ASN A 113 -8.11 14.41 -1.65
C ASN A 113 -7.00 13.40 -2.02
N VAL A 114 -6.12 13.02 -1.09
CA VAL A 114 -5.09 12.01 -1.34
C VAL A 114 -5.74 10.67 -1.73
N TRP A 115 -6.86 10.31 -1.10
CA TRP A 115 -7.58 9.10 -1.49
C TRP A 115 -8.32 9.30 -2.81
N SER A 116 -9.28 10.21 -2.83
CA SER A 116 -10.27 10.31 -3.91
C SER A 116 -9.70 10.78 -5.24
N GLU A 117 -8.63 11.58 -5.25
CA GLU A 117 -8.06 12.14 -6.48
C GLU A 117 -6.78 11.44 -6.94
N ILE A 118 -6.17 10.59 -6.11
CA ILE A 118 -4.83 10.05 -6.36
C ILE A 118 -4.80 8.54 -6.17
N ILE A 119 -5.03 8.06 -4.94
CA ILE A 119 -4.82 6.64 -4.62
C ILE A 119 -5.91 5.76 -5.20
N GLU A 120 -7.18 6.13 -5.06
CA GLU A 120 -8.30 5.34 -5.57
C GLU A 120 -8.26 5.18 -7.10
N PRO A 121 -8.06 6.24 -7.91
CA PRO A 121 -7.87 6.09 -9.34
C PRO A 121 -6.69 5.20 -9.72
N ALA A 122 -5.54 5.32 -9.03
CA ALA A 122 -4.34 4.54 -9.33
C ALA A 122 -4.48 3.04 -9.02
N LEU A 123 -5.38 2.66 -8.12
CA LEU A 123 -5.67 1.25 -7.81
C LEU A 123 -6.52 0.57 -8.89
N MET A 124 -7.29 1.34 -9.67
CA MET A 124 -8.17 0.77 -10.71
C MET A 124 -7.38 0.06 -11.82
N ASP A 125 -6.16 0.53 -12.12
CA ASP A 125 -5.30 -0.02 -13.16
C ASP A 125 -4.96 -1.52 -12.96
N TYR A 126 -4.87 -1.96 -11.70
CA TYR A 126 -4.50 -3.33 -11.33
C TYR A 126 -5.53 -4.04 -10.45
N GLN A 127 -6.74 -3.48 -10.36
CA GLN A 127 -7.76 -3.91 -9.38
C GLN A 127 -7.14 -4.08 -7.98
N GLY A 128 -6.34 -3.09 -7.60
CA GLY A 128 -5.46 -3.13 -6.45
C GLY A 128 -6.19 -3.02 -5.11
N LYS A 129 -5.47 -3.33 -4.03
CA LYS A 129 -6.01 -3.30 -2.67
C LYS A 129 -5.40 -2.17 -1.85
N ALA A 130 -6.20 -1.62 -0.93
CA ALA A 130 -5.75 -0.60 0.01
C ALA A 130 -6.01 -1.04 1.46
N VAL A 131 -5.05 -0.77 2.34
CA VAL A 131 -5.20 -0.92 3.79
C VAL A 131 -5.09 0.43 4.46
N PHE A 132 -6.12 0.84 5.17
CA PHE A 132 -6.12 2.07 5.95
C PHE A 132 -5.79 1.77 7.41
N ILE A 133 -4.76 2.43 7.93
CA ILE A 133 -4.34 2.35 9.32
C ILE A 133 -4.46 3.74 9.95
N GLY A 134 -4.91 3.76 11.19
CA GLY A 134 -4.96 4.99 11.98
C GLY A 134 -5.95 4.88 13.13
N THR A 135 -6.15 5.99 13.81
CA THR A 135 -7.25 6.18 14.75
C THR A 135 -8.19 7.26 14.18
N PRO A 136 -9.50 7.02 14.07
CA PRO A 136 -10.45 8.06 13.65
C PRO A 136 -10.35 9.29 14.56
N LYS A 137 -10.23 10.48 13.97
CA LYS A 137 -10.27 11.75 14.70
C LYS A 137 -11.63 12.41 14.45
N GLY A 138 -12.61 12.08 15.29
CA GLY A 138 -14.00 12.55 15.12
C GLY A 138 -14.70 11.98 13.88
N LYS A 139 -15.71 12.68 13.36
CA LYS A 139 -16.44 12.33 12.11
C LYS A 139 -15.69 12.80 10.85
N ASN A 140 -14.39 12.54 10.77
CA ASN A 140 -13.57 12.93 9.62
C ASN A 140 -13.70 11.95 8.44
N HIS A 141 -12.97 12.19 7.36
CA HIS A 141 -12.97 11.36 6.14
C HIS A 141 -12.64 9.88 6.41
N PHE A 142 -11.76 9.58 7.37
CA PHE A 142 -11.50 8.19 7.76
C PHE A 142 -12.74 7.52 8.37
N TYR A 143 -13.52 8.25 9.17
CA TYR A 143 -14.81 7.77 9.66
C TYR A 143 -15.81 7.54 8.51
N LYS A 144 -15.85 8.42 7.49
CA LYS A 144 -16.72 8.21 6.32
C LYS A 144 -16.36 6.92 5.57
N ILE A 145 -15.08 6.68 5.30
CA ILE A 145 -14.61 5.44 4.64
C ILE A 145 -14.94 4.22 5.49
N PHE A 146 -14.70 4.28 6.80
CA PHE A 146 -15.03 3.20 7.71
C PHE A 146 -16.53 2.89 7.72
N MET A 147 -17.40 3.91 7.77
CA MET A 147 -18.85 3.73 7.70
C MET A 147 -19.30 3.24 6.33
N HIS A 148 -18.67 3.68 5.25
CA HIS A 148 -18.93 3.15 3.90
C HIS A 148 -18.59 1.66 3.83
N ALA A 149 -17.41 1.25 4.33
CA ALA A 149 -17.00 -0.14 4.38
C ALA A 149 -17.94 -1.02 5.24
N LEU A 150 -18.45 -0.50 6.37
CA LEU A 150 -19.42 -1.20 7.22
C LEU A 150 -20.80 -1.34 6.57
N HIS A 151 -21.22 -0.36 5.77
CA HIS A 151 -22.51 -0.38 5.08
C HIS A 151 -22.44 -0.97 3.67
N TYR A 152 -21.23 -1.29 3.18
CA TYR A 152 -21.03 -1.99 1.93
C TYR A 152 -21.62 -3.39 2.07
N LYS A 153 -22.84 -3.58 1.57
CA LYS A 153 -23.40 -4.89 1.34
C LYS A 153 -22.67 -5.48 0.14
N HIS A 154 -22.16 -6.70 0.27
CA HIS A 154 -21.87 -7.53 -0.90
C HIS A 154 -23.22 -7.76 -1.59
N GLU A 155 -23.61 -6.85 -2.48
CA GLU A 155 -24.60 -7.17 -3.49
C GLU A 155 -23.90 -8.12 -4.45
N GLU A 156 -24.30 -9.40 -4.45
CA GLU A 156 -23.93 -10.34 -5.50
C GLU A 156 -24.35 -9.69 -6.82
N ASN A 157 -23.38 -9.25 -7.62
CA ASN A 157 -23.66 -8.72 -8.93
C ASN A 157 -24.02 -9.92 -9.82
N PRO A 158 -25.24 -10.01 -10.39
CA PRO A 158 -25.65 -11.15 -11.20
C PRO A 158 -24.80 -11.34 -12.47
N ASP A 159 -23.99 -10.34 -12.83
CA ASP A 159 -23.10 -10.36 -13.99
C ASP A 159 -21.70 -10.96 -13.71
N ASP A 160 -21.41 -11.43 -12.48
CA ASP A 160 -20.18 -12.18 -12.14
C ASP A 160 -20.20 -13.63 -12.67
N HIS A 161 -20.76 -13.85 -13.86
CA HIS A 161 -20.54 -15.07 -14.61
C HIS A 161 -19.13 -15.05 -15.22
N ILE A 162 -18.18 -15.62 -14.50
CA ILE A 162 -16.92 -16.11 -15.07
C ILE A 162 -17.30 -17.15 -16.14
N PRO A 163 -17.01 -16.92 -17.44
CA PRO A 163 -17.08 -18.01 -18.40
C PRO A 163 -16.01 -19.04 -18.03
N MET A 164 -16.44 -20.27 -17.74
CA MET A 164 -15.57 -21.44 -17.58
C MET A 164 -14.72 -21.71 -18.82
#